data_AF-A0A7Y2E0F8-F1
#
_entry.id   AF-A0A7Y2E0F8-F1
#
_cell.length_a   1.000
_cell.length_b   1.000
_cell.length_c   1.000
_cell.angle_alpha   90.00
_cell.angle_beta   90.00
_cell.angle_gamma   90.00
#
_symmetry.space_group_name_H-M   'P 1'
#
loop_
_entity.id
_entity.type
_entity.pdbx_description
1 polymer ?
#
loop_
_entity_poly.entity_id
_entity_poly.type
_entity_poly.pdbx_seq_one_letter_code
_entity_poly.pdbx_strand_id
1 'polypeptide(L)'
;MEPTRRNTIDDAHVSNPGWNEAHFVDRASFARMAPPILQLEIRRAGRILAGHEPGTGLYNDIITVRHELVRARTHVLEFGERCDPAEVLEHVERAAAFAAVLAENDPADITEPGEDSLRYIADRLLYIHGQIRHLY
;
A
#
# COMPACT_ATOMS: atom_id res chain seq x y z
N MET A 1 -33.72 41.52 1.19
CA MET A 1 -33.13 40.98 -0.05
C MET A 1 -31.62 41.12 0.08
N GLU A 2 -30.94 40.00 0.33
CA GLU A 2 -29.57 39.70 -0.07
C GLU A 2 -29.46 38.16 -0.03
N PRO A 3 -28.87 37.49 -1.05
CA PRO A 3 -28.89 36.03 -1.14
C PRO A 3 -27.60 35.45 -0.57
N THR A 4 -27.67 34.77 0.57
CA THR A 4 -26.53 33.99 1.06
C THR A 4 -26.44 32.69 0.27
N ARG A 5 -25.27 32.52 -0.34
CA ARG A 5 -24.89 31.50 -1.31
C ARG A 5 -25.16 30.08 -0.80
N ARG A 6 -25.59 29.23 -1.74
CA ARG A 6 -25.58 27.76 -1.66
C ARG A 6 -24.28 27.29 -1.02
N ASN A 7 -24.37 26.52 0.05
CA ASN A 7 -23.30 25.62 0.44
C ASN A 7 -23.78 24.19 0.15
N THR A 8 -23.64 23.82 -1.11
CA THR A 8 -23.53 22.43 -1.54
C THR A 8 -22.28 21.85 -0.89
N ILE A 9 -22.45 20.93 0.06
CA ILE A 9 -21.46 19.91 0.34
C ILE A 9 -22.18 18.59 0.12
N ASP A 10 -22.35 18.26 -1.16
CA ASP A 10 -22.48 16.88 -1.60
C ASP A 10 -21.13 16.18 -1.42
N ASP A 11 -21.22 14.89 -1.12
CA ASP A 11 -20.21 13.88 -1.44
C ASP A 11 -18.81 14.06 -0.87
N ALA A 12 -18.69 13.70 0.42
CA ALA A 12 -17.62 12.81 0.80
C ALA A 12 -18.17 11.81 1.81
N HIS A 13 -18.68 10.68 1.32
CA HIS A 13 -18.55 9.42 2.04
C HIS A 13 -17.06 9.16 2.20
N VAL A 14 -16.44 9.85 3.15
CA VAL A 14 -15.20 9.42 3.76
C VAL A 14 -15.58 8.15 4.49
N SER A 15 -15.44 7.02 3.79
CA SER A 15 -15.26 5.72 4.40
C SER A 15 -14.02 5.85 5.27
N ASN A 16 -14.24 6.37 6.48
CA ASN A 16 -13.27 6.46 7.55
C ASN A 16 -12.79 5.03 7.78
N PRO A 17 -11.61 4.62 7.31
CA PRO A 17 -11.08 3.34 7.73
C PRO A 17 -10.84 3.54 9.22
N GLY A 18 -11.37 2.68 10.08
CA GLY A 18 -11.42 2.89 11.54
C GLY A 18 -10.04 2.99 12.21
N TRP A 19 -9.29 4.04 11.92
CA TRP A 19 -7.96 4.32 12.43
C TRP A 19 -8.13 5.03 13.76
N ASN A 20 -8.25 4.24 14.83
CA ASN A 20 -8.03 4.78 16.17
C ASN A 20 -6.54 5.12 16.32
N GLU A 21 -6.25 6.28 16.90
CA GLU A 21 -4.91 6.74 17.32
C GLU A 21 -4.16 5.72 18.23
N ALA A 22 -4.83 4.64 18.64
CA ALA A 22 -4.29 3.48 19.37
C ALA A 22 -3.51 2.46 18.51
N HIS A 23 -3.39 2.64 17.19
CA HIS A 23 -2.71 1.70 16.28
C HIS A 23 -1.26 2.06 15.93
N PHE A 24 -0.70 3.13 16.50
CA PHE A 24 0.70 3.46 16.29
C PHE A 24 1.59 2.55 17.16
N VAL A 25 2.43 1.76 16.51
CA VAL A 25 3.39 0.88 17.18
C VAL A 25 4.73 1.62 17.33
N ASP A 26 5.44 1.39 18.43
CA ASP A 26 6.79 1.93 18.61
C ASP A 26 7.75 1.42 17.53
N ARG A 27 8.92 2.07 17.38
CA ARG A 27 9.90 1.75 16.34
C ARG A 27 10.36 0.29 16.36
N ALA A 28 10.56 -0.30 17.54
CA ALA A 28 11.01 -1.69 17.65
C ALA A 28 9.89 -2.67 17.29
N SER A 29 8.66 -2.37 17.69
CA SER A 29 7.46 -3.11 17.32
C SER A 29 7.20 -3.03 15.81
N PHE A 30 7.34 -1.85 15.20
CA PHE A 30 7.24 -1.67 13.75
C PHE A 30 8.29 -2.49 13.00
N ALA A 31 9.58 -2.37 13.37
CA ALA A 31 10.67 -3.09 12.71
C ALA A 31 10.49 -4.62 12.77
N ARG A 32 9.84 -5.13 13.82
CA ARG A 32 9.49 -6.55 13.96
C ARG A 32 8.27 -6.97 13.12
N MET A 33 7.27 -6.11 13.00
CA MET A 33 5.98 -6.45 12.36
C MET A 33 5.95 -6.17 10.86
N ALA A 34 6.60 -5.12 10.40
CA ALA A 34 6.53 -4.67 9.01
C ALA A 34 7.16 -5.67 8.01
N PRO A 35 8.33 -6.30 8.25
CA PRO A 35 8.90 -7.24 7.28
C PRO A 35 8.02 -8.47 7.00
N PRO A 36 7.40 -9.13 8.00
CA PRO A 36 6.42 -10.18 7.76
C PRO A 36 5.20 -9.71 6.95
N ILE A 37 4.68 -8.50 7.20
CA ILE A 37 3.54 -7.95 6.45
C ILE A 37 3.94 -7.71 4.99
N LEU A 38 5.07 -7.06 4.74
CA LEU A 38 5.60 -6.86 3.39
C LEU A 38 5.84 -8.20 2.69
N GLN A 39 6.30 -9.23 3.40
CA GLN A 39 6.47 -10.58 2.85
C GLN A 39 5.14 -11.23 2.43
N LEU A 40 4.06 -10.98 3.17
CA LEU A 40 2.72 -11.44 2.79
C LEU A 40 2.26 -10.77 1.50
N GLU A 41 2.44 -9.46 1.39
CA GLU A 41 2.04 -8.72 0.19
C GLU A 41 2.90 -9.07 -1.04
N ILE A 42 4.20 -9.34 -0.87
CA ILE A 42 5.05 -9.91 -1.93
C ILE A 42 4.49 -11.24 -2.44
N ARG A 43 4.03 -12.12 -1.53
CA ARG A 43 3.42 -13.40 -1.91
C ARG A 43 2.08 -13.21 -2.61
N ARG A 44 1.27 -12.25 -2.15
CA ARG A 44 0.00 -11.90 -2.80
C ARG A 44 0.24 -11.39 -4.22
N ALA A 45 1.14 -10.42 -4.41
CA ALA A 45 1.54 -9.96 -5.75
C ALA A 45 2.07 -11.11 -6.62
N GLY A 46 2.83 -12.05 -6.05
CA GLY A 46 3.30 -13.24 -6.75
C GLY A 46 2.17 -14.18 -7.21
N ARG A 47 1.09 -14.33 -6.42
CA ARG A 47 -0.09 -15.11 -6.83
C ARG A 47 -0.84 -14.43 -7.99
N ILE A 48 -1.00 -13.11 -7.94
CA ILE A 48 -1.62 -12.33 -9.02
C ILE A 48 -0.77 -12.48 -10.30
N LEU A 49 0.55 -12.35 -10.19
CA LEU A 49 1.47 -12.51 -11.31
C LEU A 49 1.33 -13.87 -12.02
N ALA A 50 1.10 -14.95 -11.27
CA ALA A 50 0.97 -16.29 -11.82
C ALA A 50 -0.28 -16.48 -12.70
N GLY A 51 -1.29 -15.61 -12.56
CA GLY A 51 -2.50 -15.60 -13.40
C GLY A 51 -2.34 -14.88 -14.73
N HIS A 52 -1.19 -14.25 -15.00
CA HIS A 52 -0.99 -13.37 -16.15
C HIS A 52 0.11 -13.87 -17.09
N GLU A 53 -0.10 -13.66 -18.40
CA GLU A 53 0.87 -14.06 -19.43
C GLU A 53 2.17 -13.22 -19.34
N PRO A 54 3.35 -13.87 -19.34
CA PRO A 54 4.64 -13.17 -19.33
C PRO A 54 4.79 -12.18 -20.49
N GLY A 55 5.31 -10.99 -20.19
CA GLY A 55 5.58 -9.96 -21.19
C GLY A 55 4.40 -9.04 -21.50
N THR A 56 3.21 -9.30 -20.97
CA THR A 56 2.10 -8.34 -20.99
C THR A 56 2.41 -7.11 -20.14
N GLY A 57 1.74 -5.98 -20.42
CA GLY A 57 1.89 -4.75 -19.63
C GLY A 57 1.58 -4.99 -18.15
N LEU A 58 0.43 -5.60 -17.87
CA LEU A 58 -0.01 -5.94 -16.51
C LEU A 58 0.98 -6.87 -15.79
N TYR A 59 1.54 -7.87 -16.47
CA TYR A 59 2.59 -8.73 -15.91
C TYR A 59 3.83 -7.92 -15.48
N ASN A 60 4.29 -6.99 -16.31
CA ASN A 60 5.44 -6.13 -16.00
C ASN A 60 5.12 -5.14 -14.87
N ASP A 61 3.90 -4.63 -14.80
CA ASP A 61 3.48 -3.71 -13.74
C ASP A 61 3.39 -4.43 -12.39
N ILE A 62 2.85 -5.66 -12.34
CA ILE A 62 2.83 -6.49 -11.13
C ILE A 62 4.27 -6.85 -10.69
N ILE A 63 5.17 -7.15 -11.63
CA ILE A 63 6.61 -7.32 -11.32
C ILE A 63 7.17 -6.07 -10.67
N THR A 64 6.83 -4.89 -11.18
CA THR A 64 7.30 -3.61 -10.65
C THR A 64 6.84 -3.41 -9.21
N VAL A 65 5.54 -3.62 -8.93
CA VAL A 65 5.00 -3.60 -7.55
C VAL A 65 5.76 -4.56 -6.64
N ARG A 66 5.94 -5.80 -7.10
CA ARG A 66 6.62 -6.85 -6.31
C ARG A 66 8.08 -6.50 -6.04
N HIS A 67 8.76 -5.88 -6.99
CA HIS A 67 10.14 -5.46 -6.84
C HIS A 67 10.27 -4.31 -5.81
N GLU A 68 9.40 -3.30 -5.87
CA GLU A 68 9.39 -2.22 -4.88
C GLU A 68 9.05 -2.74 -3.47
N LEU A 69 8.12 -3.70 -3.35
CA LEU A 69 7.85 -4.39 -2.09
C LEU A 69 9.06 -5.13 -1.51
N VAL A 70 9.84 -5.81 -2.36
CA VAL A 70 11.08 -6.49 -1.95
C VAL A 70 12.10 -5.48 -1.46
N ARG A 71 12.28 -4.35 -2.16
CA ARG A 71 13.17 -3.28 -1.73
C ARG A 71 12.74 -2.70 -0.39
N ALA A 72 11.47 -2.28 -0.26
CA ALA A 72 10.91 -1.80 0.99
C ALA A 72 11.18 -2.77 2.14
N ARG A 73 10.94 -4.08 1.94
CA ARG A 73 11.19 -5.09 2.97
C ARG A 73 12.67 -5.18 3.37
N THR A 74 13.58 -5.17 2.41
CA THR A 74 15.03 -5.18 2.69
C THR A 74 15.43 -3.97 3.50
N HIS A 75 15.00 -2.77 3.10
CA HIS A 75 15.31 -1.54 3.81
C HIS A 75 14.67 -1.48 5.22
N VAL A 76 13.47 -2.04 5.42
CA VAL A 76 12.87 -2.19 6.75
C VAL A 76 13.64 -3.18 7.65
N LEU A 77 14.24 -4.23 7.08
CA LEU A 77 15.08 -5.16 7.85
C LEU A 77 16.42 -4.54 8.27
N GLU A 78 16.93 -3.58 7.47
CA GLU A 78 18.15 -2.82 7.74
C GLU A 78 17.89 -1.54 8.57
N PHE A 79 16.62 -1.35 8.96
CA PHE A 79 16.14 -0.18 9.68
C PHE A 79 16.71 -0.11 11.09
N GLY A 80 17.32 1.03 11.41
CA GLY A 80 17.93 1.28 12.72
C GLY A 80 19.46 1.18 12.72
N GLU A 81 20.08 0.47 11.77
CA GLU A 81 21.55 0.36 11.71
C GLU A 81 22.18 1.11 10.53
N ARG A 82 21.54 1.13 9.34
CA ARG A 82 22.21 1.60 8.11
C ARG A 82 21.35 2.29 7.05
N CYS A 83 20.03 2.23 7.14
CA CYS A 83 19.14 2.74 6.09
C CYS A 83 18.46 4.06 6.47
N ASP A 84 18.39 4.99 5.51
CA ASP A 84 17.66 6.25 5.60
C ASP A 84 16.14 5.97 5.54
N PRO A 85 15.34 6.42 6.54
CA PRO A 85 13.89 6.30 6.51
C PRO A 85 13.23 6.85 5.25
N ALA A 86 13.83 7.86 4.60
CA ALA A 86 13.34 8.42 3.35
C ALA A 86 13.35 7.39 2.21
N GLU A 87 14.37 6.52 2.14
CA GLU A 87 14.46 5.46 1.12
C GLU A 87 13.35 4.42 1.31
N VAL A 88 13.06 4.05 2.57
CA VAL A 88 11.95 3.15 2.89
C VAL A 88 10.62 3.76 2.46
N LEU A 89 10.40 5.04 2.79
CA LEU A 89 9.18 5.76 2.44
C LEU A 89 8.98 5.79 0.92
N GLU A 90 10.02 6.11 0.16
CA GLU A 90 9.99 6.17 -1.31
C GLU A 90 9.57 4.82 -1.92
N HIS A 91 10.14 3.71 -1.45
CA HIS A 91 9.79 2.38 -1.96
C HIS A 91 8.36 1.96 -1.61
N VAL A 92 7.90 2.25 -0.38
CA VAL A 92 6.54 1.93 0.04
C VAL A 92 5.52 2.79 -0.71
N GLU A 93 5.79 4.09 -0.89
CA GLU A 93 4.93 5.02 -1.63
C GLU A 93 4.80 4.60 -3.10
N ARG A 94 5.91 4.27 -3.76
CA ARG A 94 5.87 3.78 -5.15
C ARG A 94 5.06 2.49 -5.27
N ALA A 95 5.30 1.51 -4.40
CA ALA A 95 4.57 0.25 -4.42
C ALA A 95 3.06 0.47 -4.20
N ALA A 96 2.69 1.38 -3.30
CA ALA A 96 1.29 1.73 -3.04
C ALA A 96 0.65 2.40 -4.26
N ALA A 97 1.32 3.38 -4.88
CA ALA A 97 0.83 4.09 -6.05
C ALA A 97 0.61 3.14 -7.24
N PHE A 98 1.58 2.28 -7.53
CA PHE A 98 1.44 1.29 -8.61
C PHE A 98 0.30 0.31 -8.34
N ALA A 99 0.20 -0.21 -7.11
CA ALA A 99 -0.88 -1.13 -6.75
C ALA A 99 -2.26 -0.47 -6.85
N ALA A 100 -2.39 0.81 -6.47
CA ALA A 100 -3.64 1.57 -6.59
C ALA A 100 -4.04 1.78 -8.07
N VAL A 101 -3.10 2.24 -8.91
CA VAL A 101 -3.34 2.43 -10.35
C VAL A 101 -3.80 1.14 -11.00
N LEU A 102 -3.17 0.01 -10.68
CA LEU A 102 -3.58 -1.29 -11.23
C LEU A 102 -4.96 -1.72 -10.73
N ALA A 103 -5.28 -1.46 -9.46
CA ALA A 103 -6.59 -1.78 -8.88
C ALA A 103 -7.76 -0.94 -9.44
N GLU A 104 -7.48 0.19 -10.07
CA GLU A 104 -8.45 1.02 -10.79
C GLU A 104 -8.66 0.58 -12.24
N ASN A 105 -7.60 0.04 -12.88
CA ASN A 105 -7.60 -0.36 -14.29
C ASN A 105 -8.05 -1.80 -14.54
N ASP A 106 -8.18 -2.62 -13.50
CA ASP A 106 -8.64 -4.01 -13.61
C ASP A 106 -9.75 -4.35 -12.58
N PRO A 107 -11.01 -3.95 -12.86
CA PRO A 107 -12.14 -4.25 -11.98
C PRO A 107 -12.69 -5.68 -12.12
N ALA A 108 -12.12 -6.51 -13.01
CA ALA A 108 -12.71 -7.78 -13.41
C ALA A 108 -11.79 -8.97 -13.13
N ASP A 109 -12.30 -9.88 -12.30
CA ASP A 109 -11.87 -11.26 -12.14
C ASP A 109 -10.77 -11.56 -11.10
N ILE A 110 -11.08 -11.22 -9.84
CA ILE A 110 -10.50 -11.93 -8.69
C ILE A 110 -11.64 -12.66 -7.97
N THR A 111 -11.85 -13.91 -8.37
CA THR A 111 -13.06 -14.72 -8.11
C THR A 111 -13.12 -15.36 -6.71
N GLU A 112 -12.57 -14.70 -5.68
CA GLU A 112 -12.83 -15.06 -4.29
C GLU A 112 -13.29 -13.84 -3.44
N PRO A 113 -14.36 -13.98 -2.63
CA PRO A 113 -14.82 -12.91 -1.76
C PRO A 113 -13.77 -12.63 -0.67
N GLY A 114 -13.14 -11.44 -0.73
CA GLY A 114 -12.05 -11.01 0.16
C GLY A 114 -10.77 -10.57 -0.58
N GLU A 115 -10.79 -10.64 -1.92
CA GLU A 115 -9.63 -10.53 -2.79
C GLU A 115 -9.66 -9.29 -3.71
N ASP A 116 -9.94 -8.10 -3.16
CA ASP A 116 -9.52 -6.82 -3.76
C ASP A 116 -7.98 -6.72 -3.70
N SER A 117 -7.27 -7.60 -4.39
CA SER A 117 -5.89 -7.98 -4.01
C SER A 117 -4.89 -6.85 -4.12
N LEU A 118 -4.94 -6.07 -5.20
CA LEU A 118 -4.05 -4.93 -5.42
C LEU A 118 -4.48 -3.70 -4.61
N ARG A 119 -5.79 -3.47 -4.45
CA ARG A 119 -6.32 -2.39 -3.61
C ARG A 119 -5.96 -2.60 -2.15
N TYR A 120 -6.12 -3.83 -1.67
CA TYR A 120 -5.70 -4.25 -0.33
C TYR A 120 -4.18 -4.09 -0.12
N ILE A 121 -3.37 -4.44 -1.13
CA ILE A 121 -1.92 -4.18 -1.10
C ILE A 121 -1.68 -2.68 -0.98
N ALA A 122 -2.33 -1.85 -1.78
CA ALA A 122 -2.18 -0.39 -1.75
C ALA A 122 -2.55 0.19 -0.38
N ASP A 123 -3.73 -0.14 0.15
CA ASP A 123 -4.21 0.34 1.46
C ASP A 123 -3.24 -0.05 2.58
N ARG A 124 -2.73 -1.27 2.55
CA ARG A 124 -1.80 -1.77 3.55
C ARG A 124 -0.42 -1.14 3.44
N LEU A 125 0.03 -0.81 2.24
CA LEU A 125 1.27 -0.06 2.03
C LEU A 125 1.13 1.39 2.46
N LEU A 126 0.00 2.03 2.20
CA LEU A 126 -0.30 3.37 2.72
C LEU A 126 -0.28 3.40 4.25
N TYR A 127 -0.81 2.35 4.90
CA TYR A 127 -0.68 2.19 6.34
C TYR A 127 0.79 2.10 6.79
N ILE A 128 1.59 1.23 6.17
CA ILE A 128 3.02 1.08 6.49
C ILE A 128 3.76 2.41 6.29
N HIS A 129 3.47 3.12 5.20
CA HIS A 129 4.02 4.44 4.90
C HIS A 129 3.66 5.46 6.00
N GLY A 130 2.39 5.50 6.42
CA GLY A 130 1.94 6.35 7.52
C GLY A 130 2.64 6.05 8.85
N GLN A 131 2.86 4.77 9.16
CA GLN A 131 3.62 4.37 10.35
C GLN A 131 5.09 4.81 10.27
N ILE A 132 5.74 4.66 9.12
CA ILE A 132 7.14 5.13 8.96
C ILE A 132 7.21 6.64 9.15
N ARG A 133 6.29 7.43 8.57
CA ARG A 133 6.24 8.89 8.75
C ARG A 133 5.98 9.34 10.18
N HIS A 134 5.40 8.50 11.03
CA HIS A 134 5.19 8.82 12.43
C HIS A 134 6.44 8.56 13.28
N LEU A 135 7.28 7.62 12.85
CA LEU A 135 8.49 7.21 13.58
C LEU A 135 9.69 8.15 13.36
N TYR A 136 9.60 9.11 12.43
CA TYR A 136 10.64 10.10 12.06
C TYR A 136 10.03 11.46 11.76
#